data_AF-Q8ERL7-F1
#
_entry.id   AF-Q8ERL7-F1
#
_cell.length_a   1.000
_cell.length_b   1.000
_cell.length_c   1.000
_cell.angle_alpha   90.00
_cell.angle_beta   90.00
_cell.angle_gamma   90.00
#
_symmetry.space_group_name_H-M   'P 1'
#
loop_
_entity.id
_entity.type
_entity.pdbx_description
1 polymer ?
#
loop_
_entity_poly.entity_id
_entity_poly.type
_entity_poly.pdbx_seq_one_letter_code
_entity_poly.pdbx_strand_id
1 'polypeptide(L)'
;MKSSRYNFYVSTVSFINKNRQVKVLQHHPDLQIYGTGRSAVVFKVNGEHKVIKIFYPPFEETAIQEKNNYEKLEGSNYYPTIYESGPNYLVMDLIEGKTFFECLAEGILLESDYVHQVEEGLQYAREVGLNPSDIHLHNLIVTKEGSIKIIDVARFSQEKQCTQWQDLKNGYEKYYHRTYFPTKIPKWIMNSVSKLYRLLNN
;
A
#
# COMPACT_ATOMS: atom_id res chain seq x y z
N MET A 1 -15.28 26.67 -5.09
CA MET A 1 -14.86 25.69 -4.06
C MET A 1 -13.79 26.34 -3.21
N LYS A 2 -13.92 26.36 -1.87
CA LYS A 2 -12.80 26.78 -1.00
C LYS A 2 -11.67 25.77 -1.22
N SER A 3 -10.50 26.24 -1.68
CA SER A 3 -9.32 25.38 -1.81
C SER A 3 -8.96 24.86 -0.42
N SER A 4 -8.90 23.53 -0.26
CA SER A 4 -8.50 22.93 1.02
C SER A 4 -7.02 23.21 1.27
N ARG A 5 -6.60 23.17 2.53
CA ARG A 5 -5.18 23.18 2.92
C ARG A 5 -4.36 22.11 2.18
N TYR A 6 -4.92 20.91 1.98
CA TYR A 6 -4.21 19.82 1.31
C TYR A 6 -4.07 20.08 -0.19
N ASN A 7 -5.06 20.71 -0.82
CA ASN A 7 -4.96 21.16 -2.20
C ASN A 7 -3.81 22.17 -2.38
N PHE A 8 -3.66 23.11 -1.44
CA PHE A 8 -2.50 24.01 -1.40
C PHE A 8 -1.19 23.21 -1.29
N TYR A 9 -1.06 22.29 -0.33
CA TYR A 9 0.13 21.46 -0.18
C TYR A 9 0.48 20.69 -1.46
N VAL A 10 -0.50 20.05 -2.09
CA VAL A 10 -0.30 19.31 -3.35
C VAL A 10 0.20 20.24 -4.45
N SER A 11 -0.31 21.47 -4.53
CA SER A 11 0.12 22.45 -5.55
C SER A 11 1.58 22.88 -5.42
N THR A 12 2.19 22.71 -4.25
CA THR A 12 3.63 23.02 -4.03
C THR A 12 4.57 21.91 -4.48
N VAL A 13 4.02 20.73 -4.80
CA VAL A 13 4.83 19.56 -5.17
C VAL A 13 5.15 19.60 -6.65
N SER A 14 6.44 19.54 -6.98
CA SER A 14 6.91 19.45 -8.36
C SER A 14 7.74 18.18 -8.57
N PHE A 15 7.65 17.65 -9.78
CA PHE A 15 8.29 16.39 -10.16
C PHE A 15 9.29 16.61 -11.29
N ILE A 16 10.34 15.78 -11.33
CA ILE A 16 11.23 15.65 -12.47
C ILE A 16 11.24 14.20 -12.95
N ASN A 17 11.13 13.99 -14.27
CA ASN A 17 11.26 12.68 -14.87
C ASN A 17 12.72 12.45 -15.28
N LYS A 18 13.38 11.47 -14.66
CA LYS A 18 14.76 11.11 -14.97
C LYS A 18 14.86 9.60 -15.15
N ASN A 19 15.29 9.16 -16.34
CA ASN A 19 15.48 7.74 -16.68
C ASN A 19 14.23 6.86 -16.42
N ARG A 20 13.04 7.34 -16.80
CA ARG A 20 11.74 6.65 -16.58
C ARG A 20 11.37 6.48 -15.10
N GLN A 21 12.00 7.25 -14.21
CA GLN A 21 11.63 7.35 -12.80
C GLN A 21 11.24 8.78 -12.48
N VAL A 22 10.11 8.94 -11.79
CA VAL A 22 9.66 10.24 -11.29
C VAL A 22 10.33 10.49 -9.94
N LYS A 23 10.93 11.67 -9.76
CA LYS A 23 11.48 12.13 -8.49
C LYS A 23 10.81 13.43 -8.05
N VAL A 24 10.60 13.57 -6.76
CA VAL A 24 10.16 14.83 -6.15
C VAL A 24 11.31 15.83 -6.23
N LEU A 25 11.05 17.00 -6.80
CA LEU A 25 12.00 18.10 -6.92
C LEU A 25 11.81 19.11 -5.78
N GLN A 26 10.55 19.44 -5.48
CA GLN A 26 10.18 20.39 -4.44
C GLN A 26 8.86 19.95 -3.78
N HIS A 27 8.69 20.31 -2.52
CA HIS A 27 7.44 20.18 -1.77
C HIS A 27 7.42 21.21 -0.62
N HIS A 28 6.26 21.44 -0.03
CA HIS A 28 6.11 22.30 1.15
C HIS A 28 6.93 21.77 2.36
N PRO A 29 7.50 22.62 3.23
CA PRO A 29 8.26 22.21 4.42
C PRO A 29 7.47 21.36 5.44
N ASP A 30 6.15 21.52 5.48
CA ASP A 30 5.26 20.71 6.34
C ASP A 30 5.03 19.29 5.80
N LEU A 31 5.53 18.97 4.61
CA LEU A 31 5.45 17.64 4.03
C LEU A 31 6.78 16.92 4.19
N GLN A 32 6.74 15.72 4.76
CA GLN A 32 7.88 14.81 4.81
C GLN A 32 7.62 13.62 3.90
N ILE A 33 8.55 13.30 2.99
CA ILE A 33 8.42 12.07 2.18
C ILE A 33 8.39 10.86 3.12
N TYR A 34 7.29 10.11 3.05
CA TYR A 34 7.04 8.92 3.85
C TYR A 34 7.21 7.64 3.03
N GLY A 35 6.90 7.68 1.73
CA GLY A 35 7.11 6.57 0.81
C GLY A 35 7.09 6.99 -0.64
N THR A 36 7.77 6.23 -1.50
CA THR A 36 7.80 6.46 -2.95
C THR A 36 7.46 5.17 -3.68
N GLY A 37 6.40 5.21 -4.48
CA GLY A 37 5.97 4.13 -5.35
C GLY A 37 6.23 4.40 -6.82
N ARG A 38 5.71 3.51 -7.68
CA ARG A 38 5.80 3.65 -9.14
C ARG A 38 4.87 4.74 -9.68
N SER A 39 3.68 4.84 -9.13
CA SER A 39 2.61 5.74 -9.58
C SER A 39 2.42 6.96 -8.69
N ALA A 40 2.94 6.94 -7.45
CA ALA A 40 2.68 7.98 -6.47
C ALA A 40 3.84 8.16 -5.48
N VAL A 41 3.86 9.32 -4.83
CA VAL A 41 4.63 9.61 -3.62
C VAL A 41 3.66 9.79 -2.46
N VAL A 42 4.04 9.34 -1.27
CA VAL A 42 3.30 9.54 -0.03
C VAL A 42 4.07 10.51 0.84
N PHE A 43 3.40 11.58 1.27
CA PHE A 43 3.93 12.55 2.23
C PHE A 43 3.20 12.40 3.56
N LYS A 44 3.94 12.37 4.67
CA LYS A 44 3.39 12.62 6.00
C LYS A 44 3.22 14.13 6.19
N VAL A 45 2.09 14.54 6.74
CA VAL A 45 1.84 15.95 7.10
C VAL A 45 2.35 16.19 8.52
N ASN A 46 3.23 17.16 8.70
CA ASN A 46 3.79 17.49 10.00
C ASN A 46 2.69 17.96 10.97
N GLY A 47 2.74 17.44 12.20
CA GLY A 47 1.73 17.75 13.23
C GLY A 47 0.38 17.03 13.05
N GLU A 48 0.25 16.11 12.09
CA GLU A 48 -0.97 15.33 11.87
C GLU A 48 -0.71 13.83 11.72
N HIS A 49 -1.70 13.03 12.13
CA HIS A 49 -1.75 11.59 11.85
C HIS A 49 -2.36 11.30 10.47
N LYS A 50 -1.91 12.03 9.44
CA LYS A 50 -2.40 11.88 8.06
C LYS A 50 -1.25 11.85 7.08
N VAL A 51 -1.49 11.19 5.95
CA VAL A 51 -0.64 11.24 4.77
C VAL A 51 -1.38 11.80 3.57
N ILE A 52 -0.63 12.38 2.65
CA ILE A 52 -1.10 12.76 1.31
C ILE A 52 -0.41 11.83 0.31
N LYS A 53 -1.16 10.92 -0.31
CA LYS A 53 -0.70 10.13 -1.46
C LYS A 53 -0.95 10.95 -2.72
N ILE A 54 0.11 11.40 -3.38
CA ILE A 54 0.06 12.22 -4.60
C ILE A 54 0.52 11.37 -5.77
N PHE A 55 -0.33 11.24 -6.77
CA PHE A 55 -0.08 10.46 -7.97
C PHE A 55 0.68 11.34 -8.99
N TYR A 56 1.73 10.76 -9.57
CA TYR A 56 2.50 11.42 -10.61
C TYR A 56 1.69 11.47 -11.90
N PRO A 57 1.81 12.49 -12.75
CA PRO A 57 1.31 12.40 -14.11
C PRO A 57 1.96 11.21 -14.85
N PRO A 58 1.21 10.38 -15.60
CA PRO A 58 -0.21 10.48 -15.94
C PRO A 58 -1.14 9.54 -15.12
N PHE A 59 -0.86 9.30 -13.83
CA PHE A 59 -1.58 8.33 -12.98
C PHE A 59 -2.85 8.90 -12.32
N GLU A 60 -3.44 9.99 -12.83
CA GLU A 60 -4.68 10.57 -12.32
C GLU A 60 -5.84 9.57 -12.32
N GLU A 61 -5.96 8.74 -13.37
CA GLU A 61 -6.98 7.69 -13.42
C GLU A 61 -6.79 6.64 -12.31
N THR A 62 -5.54 6.32 -11.97
CA THR A 62 -5.24 5.40 -10.86
C THR A 62 -5.66 6.01 -9.53
N ALA A 63 -5.48 7.33 -9.35
CA ALA A 63 -5.95 8.04 -8.17
C ALA A 63 -7.48 7.93 -8.01
N ILE A 64 -8.22 8.12 -9.12
CA ILE A 64 -9.68 8.00 -9.15
C ILE A 64 -10.11 6.55 -8.84
N GLN A 65 -9.46 5.55 -9.44
CA GLN A 65 -9.76 4.14 -9.16
C GLN A 65 -9.53 3.79 -7.68
N GLU A 66 -8.40 4.21 -7.12
CA GLU A 66 -8.10 3.94 -5.71
C GLU A 66 -9.06 4.65 -4.77
N LYS A 67 -9.42 5.90 -5.09
CA LYS A 67 -10.48 6.63 -4.38
C LYS A 67 -11.78 5.83 -4.34
N ASN A 68 -12.30 5.43 -5.50
CA ASN A 68 -13.58 4.74 -5.63
C ASN A 68 -13.56 3.38 -4.90
N ASN A 69 -12.41 2.70 -4.87
CA ASN A 69 -12.26 1.45 -4.12
C ASN A 69 -12.27 1.71 -2.62
N TYR A 70 -11.60 2.75 -2.12
CA TYR A 70 -11.69 3.11 -0.70
C TYR A 70 -13.09 3.56 -0.28
N GLU A 71 -13.84 4.28 -1.12
CA GLU A 71 -15.23 4.64 -0.82
C GLU A 71 -16.11 3.39 -0.58
N LYS A 72 -15.89 2.31 -1.34
CA LYS A 72 -16.58 1.03 -1.10
C LYS A 72 -16.10 0.30 0.16
N LEU A 73 -14.88 0.57 0.61
CA LEU A 73 -14.25 -0.05 1.77
C LEU A 73 -14.48 0.73 3.07
N GLU A 74 -15.23 1.83 3.01
CA GLU A 74 -15.52 2.69 4.16
C GLU A 74 -16.21 1.91 5.29
N GLY A 75 -15.80 2.18 6.53
CA GLY A 75 -16.32 1.50 7.72
C GLY A 75 -15.56 0.23 8.12
N SER A 76 -14.60 -0.23 7.31
CA SER A 76 -13.75 -1.38 7.66
C SER A 76 -12.48 -0.96 8.40
N ASN A 77 -12.19 -1.68 9.50
CA ASN A 77 -10.97 -1.48 10.27
C ASN A 77 -9.71 -2.02 9.58
N TYR A 78 -9.81 -2.74 8.47
CA TYR A 78 -8.65 -3.24 7.72
C TYR A 78 -8.09 -2.22 6.73
N TYR A 79 -8.77 -1.11 6.47
CA TYR A 79 -8.36 -0.09 5.50
C TYR A 79 -8.13 1.26 6.20
N PRO A 80 -7.35 2.19 5.61
CA PRO A 80 -7.25 3.56 6.08
C PRO A 80 -8.54 4.34 5.78
N THR A 81 -8.92 5.24 6.68
CA THR A 81 -9.97 6.23 6.42
C THR A 81 -9.46 7.28 5.42
N ILE A 82 -10.32 7.66 4.46
CA ILE A 82 -10.07 8.74 3.51
C ILE A 82 -10.75 10.01 4.03
N TYR A 83 -9.97 11.08 4.21
CA TYR A 83 -10.47 12.37 4.69
C TYR A 83 -10.78 13.33 3.55
N GLU A 84 -10.02 13.24 2.46
CA GLU A 84 -10.17 14.11 1.30
C GLU A 84 -9.61 13.42 0.05
N SER A 85 -10.19 13.73 -1.10
CA SER A 85 -9.66 13.34 -2.40
C SER A 85 -9.68 14.52 -3.37
N GLY A 86 -8.64 14.66 -4.16
CA GLY A 86 -8.61 15.56 -5.32
C GLY A 86 -8.36 14.80 -6.62
N PRO A 87 -8.10 15.51 -7.73
CA PRO A 87 -7.92 14.90 -9.05
C PRO A 87 -6.75 13.91 -9.13
N ASN A 88 -5.69 14.13 -8.34
CA ASN A 88 -4.46 13.33 -8.37
C ASN A 88 -3.91 13.03 -6.96
N TYR A 89 -4.73 13.16 -5.91
CA TYR A 89 -4.27 12.88 -4.55
C TYR A 89 -5.37 12.37 -3.64
N LEU A 90 -4.95 11.65 -2.59
CA LEU A 90 -5.78 11.19 -1.49
C LEU A 90 -5.15 11.62 -0.17
N VAL A 91 -5.96 12.14 0.75
CA VAL A 91 -5.59 12.39 2.14
C VAL A 91 -6.21 11.27 2.98
N MET A 92 -5.37 10.52 3.67
CA MET A 92 -5.78 9.31 4.39
C MET A 92 -5.01 9.14 5.69
N ASP A 93 -5.41 8.16 6.50
CA ASP A 93 -4.72 7.84 7.74
C ASP A 93 -3.21 7.60 7.53
N LEU A 94 -2.42 8.15 8.44
CA LEU A 94 -1.05 7.68 8.62
C LEU A 94 -1.10 6.34 9.34
N ILE A 95 -0.78 5.26 8.63
CA ILE A 95 -0.60 3.94 9.25
C ILE A 95 0.84 3.81 9.74
N GLU A 96 1.01 3.74 11.05
CA GLU A 96 2.30 3.46 11.68
C GLU A 96 2.45 1.95 11.90
N GLY A 97 3.60 1.40 11.53
CA GLY A 97 3.81 -0.04 11.62
C GLY A 97 4.93 -0.50 10.71
N LYS A 98 4.98 -1.80 10.46
CA LYS A 98 5.91 -2.43 9.52
C LYS A 98 5.16 -3.23 8.49
N THR A 99 5.58 -3.09 7.24
CA THR A 99 5.07 -3.95 6.16
C THR A 99 5.46 -5.41 6.40
N PHE A 100 4.71 -6.37 5.86
CA PHE A 100 5.13 -7.78 5.91
C PHE A 100 6.52 -7.98 5.29
N PHE A 101 6.86 -7.19 4.27
CA PHE A 101 8.20 -7.18 3.68
C PHE A 101 9.27 -6.79 4.70
N GLU A 102 9.04 -5.73 5.49
CA GLU A 102 9.96 -5.30 6.54
C GLU A 102 10.03 -6.32 7.68
N CYS A 103 8.90 -6.90 8.07
CA CYS A 103 8.87 -7.97 9.07
C CYS A 103 9.77 -9.14 8.65
N LEU A 104 9.65 -9.62 7.41
CA LEU A 104 10.52 -10.67 6.87
C LEU A 104 11.99 -10.23 6.78
N ALA A 105 12.26 -8.97 6.43
CA ALA A 105 13.62 -8.45 6.33
C ALA A 105 14.32 -8.37 7.70
N GLU A 106 13.57 -7.99 8.74
CA GLU A 106 14.08 -7.74 10.08
C GLU A 106 13.98 -8.96 10.99
N GLY A 107 13.23 -9.98 10.57
CA GLY A 107 12.96 -11.21 11.30
C GLY A 107 11.96 -11.05 12.42
N ILE A 108 10.97 -10.19 12.18
CA ILE A 108 9.78 -10.06 13.02
C ILE A 108 8.83 -11.18 12.60
N LEU A 109 8.33 -11.91 13.60
CA LEU A 109 7.41 -12.99 13.39
C LEU A 109 6.11 -12.46 12.79
N LEU A 110 5.71 -13.01 11.66
CA LEU A 110 4.37 -12.88 11.12
C LEU A 110 3.52 -13.96 11.79
N GLU A 111 2.63 -13.55 12.70
CA GLU A 111 1.77 -14.47 13.42
C GLU A 111 0.63 -14.98 12.52
N SER A 112 0.08 -16.16 12.85
CA SER A 112 -1.04 -16.72 12.09
C SER A 112 -2.27 -15.81 12.13
N ASP A 113 -2.44 -15.08 13.23
CA ASP A 113 -3.52 -14.11 13.39
C ASP A 113 -3.40 -12.96 12.37
N TYR A 114 -2.20 -12.50 12.06
CA TYR A 114 -1.99 -11.48 11.01
C TYR A 114 -2.44 -11.99 9.64
N VAL A 115 -2.16 -13.25 9.30
CA VAL A 115 -2.61 -13.85 8.04
C VAL A 115 -4.13 -13.99 8.01
N HIS A 116 -4.74 -14.33 9.15
CA HIS A 116 -6.20 -14.38 9.30
C HIS A 116 -6.85 -13.01 9.10
N GLN A 117 -6.32 -11.96 9.76
CA GLN A 117 -6.81 -10.59 9.61
C GLN A 117 -6.69 -10.09 8.16
N VAL A 118 -5.63 -10.45 7.42
CA VAL A 118 -5.55 -10.14 5.99
C VAL A 118 -6.68 -10.82 5.23
N GLU A 119 -6.93 -12.11 5.48
CA GLU A 119 -8.02 -12.85 4.83
C GLU A 119 -9.39 -12.21 5.09
N GLU A 120 -9.67 -11.80 6.33
CA GLU A 120 -10.91 -11.11 6.71
C GLU A 120 -11.05 -9.76 5.97
N GLY A 121 -9.99 -8.97 5.90
CA GLY A 121 -9.99 -7.71 5.14
C GLY A 121 -10.27 -7.94 3.65
N LEU A 122 -9.64 -8.94 3.05
CA LEU A 122 -9.85 -9.31 1.66
C LEU A 122 -11.26 -9.89 1.42
N GLN A 123 -11.81 -10.64 2.38
CA GLN A 123 -13.17 -11.15 2.33
C GLN A 123 -14.18 -10.01 2.39
N TYR A 124 -14.01 -9.06 3.30
CA TYR A 124 -14.83 -7.85 3.37
C TYR A 124 -14.83 -7.09 2.04
N ALA A 125 -13.65 -6.94 1.41
CA ALA A 125 -13.58 -6.30 0.10
C ALA A 125 -14.42 -7.03 -0.97
N ARG A 126 -14.49 -8.36 -0.95
CA ARG A 126 -15.36 -9.14 -1.84
C ARG A 126 -16.84 -8.89 -1.57
N GLU A 127 -17.22 -8.81 -0.30
CA GLU A 127 -18.60 -8.58 0.12
C GLU A 127 -19.12 -7.21 -0.34
N VAL A 128 -18.26 -6.19 -0.40
CA VAL A 128 -18.59 -4.87 -0.96
C VAL A 128 -18.44 -4.79 -2.49
N GLY A 129 -18.29 -5.93 -3.17
CA GLY A 129 -18.26 -6.03 -4.63
C GLY A 129 -16.94 -5.61 -5.28
N LEU A 130 -15.83 -5.70 -4.55
CA LEU A 130 -14.48 -5.60 -5.11
C LEU A 130 -13.89 -6.99 -5.39
N ASN A 131 -12.89 -7.03 -6.24
CA ASN A 131 -12.02 -8.17 -6.51
C ASN A 131 -10.58 -7.83 -6.08
N PRO A 132 -10.19 -8.12 -4.82
CA PRO A 132 -8.85 -7.82 -4.33
C PRO A 132 -7.77 -8.44 -5.19
N SER A 133 -6.90 -7.60 -5.72
CA SER A 133 -5.84 -7.98 -6.65
C SER A 133 -4.58 -7.16 -6.43
N ASP A 134 -3.45 -7.61 -6.99
CA ASP A 134 -2.11 -7.02 -6.81
C ASP A 134 -1.66 -6.97 -5.34
N ILE A 135 -2.10 -7.94 -4.54
CA ILE A 135 -1.68 -8.07 -3.14
C ILE A 135 -0.22 -8.49 -3.08
N HIS A 136 0.58 -7.70 -2.35
CA HIS A 136 1.99 -7.97 -2.13
C HIS A 136 2.42 -7.57 -0.72
N LEU A 137 3.58 -8.07 -0.28
CA LEU A 137 4.10 -7.87 1.08
C LEU A 137 4.25 -6.40 1.51
N HIS A 138 4.37 -5.46 0.57
CA HIS A 138 4.40 -4.02 0.88
C HIS A 138 3.01 -3.39 1.14
N ASN A 139 1.92 -4.07 0.81
CA ASN A 139 0.55 -3.55 0.99
C ASN A 139 -0.04 -3.92 2.33
N LEU A 140 0.61 -4.83 3.06
CA LEU A 140 0.13 -5.39 4.32
C LEU A 140 1.00 -4.83 5.43
N ILE A 141 0.40 -4.03 6.31
CA ILE A 141 1.10 -3.37 7.43
C ILE A 141 0.61 -3.98 8.73
N VAL A 142 1.55 -4.46 9.55
CA VAL A 142 1.33 -4.76 10.97
C VAL A 142 1.46 -3.44 11.72
N THR A 143 0.36 -2.97 12.32
CA THR A 143 0.33 -1.74 13.11
C THR A 143 1.06 -1.92 14.44
N LYS A 144 1.38 -0.82 15.11
CA LYS A 144 1.98 -0.89 16.46
C LYS A 144 1.04 -1.52 17.49
N GLU A 145 -0.26 -1.49 17.23
CA GLU A 145 -1.33 -2.03 18.06
C GLU A 145 -1.57 -3.53 17.81
N GLY A 146 -0.85 -4.16 16.87
CA GLY A 146 -0.98 -5.60 16.57
C GLY A 146 -2.15 -5.94 15.64
N SER A 147 -2.65 -4.96 14.88
CA SER A 147 -3.68 -5.16 13.86
C SER A 147 -3.13 -5.02 12.44
N ILE A 148 -3.89 -5.49 11.45
CA ILE A 148 -3.51 -5.39 10.04
C ILE A 148 -4.23 -4.23 9.35
N LYS A 149 -3.45 -3.49 8.55
CA LYS A 149 -3.95 -2.54 7.57
C LYS A 149 -3.51 -2.93 6.16
N ILE A 150 -4.45 -2.88 5.22
CA ILE A 150 -4.26 -3.11 3.80
C ILE A 150 -4.30 -1.76 3.10
N ILE A 151 -3.27 -1.47 2.30
CA ILE A 151 -3.14 -0.25 1.51
C ILE A 151 -2.97 -0.56 0.02
N ASP A 152 -2.99 0.48 -0.81
CA ASP A 152 -2.77 0.42 -2.27
C ASP A 152 -3.83 -0.45 -2.99
N VAL A 153 -5.10 -0.06 -2.81
CA VAL A 153 -6.26 -0.79 -3.34
C VAL A 153 -6.64 -0.39 -4.77
N ALA A 154 -5.78 0.31 -5.51
CA ALA A 154 -6.08 0.84 -6.84
C ALA A 154 -6.60 -0.23 -7.82
N ARG A 155 -6.13 -1.48 -7.69
CA ARG A 155 -6.48 -2.59 -8.59
C ARG A 155 -7.62 -3.48 -8.09
N PHE A 156 -8.24 -3.17 -6.96
CA PHE A 156 -9.29 -3.99 -6.37
C PHE A 156 -10.58 -4.05 -7.21
N SER A 157 -10.71 -3.26 -8.27
CA SER A 157 -11.86 -3.28 -9.18
C SER A 157 -11.59 -4.00 -10.50
N GLN A 158 -10.43 -4.63 -10.67
CA GLN A 158 -10.08 -5.33 -11.92
C GLN A 158 -10.81 -6.67 -12.02
N GLU A 159 -11.26 -7.05 -13.22
CA GLU A 159 -11.97 -8.32 -13.45
C GLU A 159 -11.05 -9.54 -13.55
N LYS A 160 -9.73 -9.34 -13.46
CA LYS A 160 -8.74 -10.42 -13.63
C LYS A 160 -8.79 -11.39 -12.44
N GLN A 161 -8.69 -12.70 -12.71
CA GLN A 161 -8.40 -13.67 -11.66
C GLN A 161 -7.02 -13.40 -11.05
N CYS A 162 -6.98 -13.34 -9.72
CA CYS A 162 -5.80 -13.04 -8.95
C CYS A 162 -5.48 -14.19 -7.98
N THR A 163 -4.26 -14.73 -8.05
CA THR A 163 -3.75 -15.76 -7.13
C THR A 163 -2.72 -15.23 -6.14
N GLN A 164 -2.33 -13.96 -6.23
CA GLN A 164 -1.16 -13.42 -5.53
C GLN A 164 -1.25 -13.58 -4.00
N TRP A 165 -2.42 -13.29 -3.40
CA TRP A 165 -2.63 -13.54 -1.98
C TRP A 165 -2.58 -15.03 -1.64
N GLN A 166 -3.23 -15.88 -2.44
CA GLN A 166 -3.24 -17.32 -2.21
C GLN A 166 -1.82 -17.91 -2.30
N ASP A 167 -1.00 -17.44 -3.23
CA ASP A 167 0.39 -17.86 -3.38
C ASP A 167 1.23 -17.44 -2.16
N LEU A 168 1.03 -16.22 -1.64
CA LEU A 168 1.67 -15.75 -0.41
C LEU A 168 1.25 -16.58 0.80
N LYS A 169 -0.05 -16.82 0.97
CA LYS A 169 -0.61 -17.62 2.06
C LYS A 169 -0.11 -19.07 2.01
N ASN A 170 -0.15 -19.71 0.84
CA ASN A 170 0.37 -21.05 0.65
C ASN A 170 1.87 -21.12 0.98
N GLY A 171 2.64 -20.11 0.58
CA GLY A 171 4.06 -20.00 0.92
C GLY A 171 4.30 -19.89 2.43
N TYR A 172 3.48 -19.08 3.10
CA TYR A 172 3.49 -18.94 4.55
C TYR A 172 3.20 -20.27 5.25
N GLU A 173 2.05 -20.89 4.96
CA GLU A 173 1.62 -22.13 5.60
C GLU A 173 2.59 -23.29 5.38
N LYS A 174 3.17 -23.38 4.17
CA LYS A 174 4.05 -24.50 3.81
C LYS A 174 5.45 -24.37 4.40
N TYR A 175 6.02 -23.17 4.36
CA TYR A 175 7.45 -22.96 4.59
C TYR A 175 7.77 -22.11 5.82
N TYR A 176 6.95 -21.09 6.15
CA TYR A 176 7.33 -20.08 7.14
C TYR A 176 7.56 -20.64 8.56
N HIS A 177 6.79 -21.65 8.95
CA HIS A 177 6.89 -22.29 10.26
C HIS A 177 7.94 -23.42 10.32
N ARG A 178 8.69 -23.66 9.26
CA ARG A 178 9.67 -24.75 9.22
C ARG A 178 10.96 -24.31 9.91
N THR A 179 11.61 -25.25 10.60
CA THR A 179 12.87 -24.99 11.35
C THR A 179 14.02 -24.52 10.46
N TYR A 180 14.00 -24.85 9.17
CA TYR A 180 14.98 -24.38 8.18
C TYR A 180 14.63 -23.03 7.54
N PHE A 181 13.45 -22.47 7.83
CA PHE A 181 13.08 -21.18 7.30
C PHE A 181 13.94 -20.09 7.95
N PRO A 182 14.59 -19.21 7.17
CA PRO A 182 15.46 -18.21 7.73
C PRO A 182 14.68 -17.23 8.59
N THR A 183 15.21 -16.90 9.77
CA THR A 183 14.60 -15.89 10.65
C THR A 183 14.57 -14.52 9.98
N LYS A 184 15.59 -14.17 9.18
CA LYS A 184 15.66 -12.92 8.42
C LYS A 184 15.89 -13.22 6.94
N ILE A 185 15.10 -12.61 6.06
CA ILE A 185 15.27 -12.73 4.62
C ILE A 185 15.91 -11.44 4.08
N PRO A 186 17.13 -11.49 3.52
CA PRO A 186 17.73 -10.33 2.90
C PRO A 186 16.81 -9.70 1.82
N LYS A 187 16.66 -8.38 1.84
CA LYS A 187 15.79 -7.62 0.92
C LYS A 187 16.07 -7.94 -0.56
N TRP A 188 17.33 -8.17 -0.93
CA TRP A 188 17.71 -8.52 -2.31
C TRP A 188 17.14 -9.88 -2.77
N ILE A 189 16.98 -10.85 -1.87
CA ILE A 189 16.35 -12.15 -2.17
C ILE A 189 14.87 -11.93 -2.45
N MET A 190 14.16 -11.23 -1.56
CA MET A 190 12.73 -10.95 -1.73
C MET A 190 12.46 -10.15 -3.01
N ASN A 191 13.30 -9.15 -3.32
CA ASN A 191 13.20 -8.38 -4.56
C ASN A 191 13.43 -9.26 -5.80
N SER A 192 14.37 -10.21 -5.73
CA SER A 192 14.64 -11.18 -6.81
C SER A 192 13.46 -12.12 -7.04
N VAL A 193 12.89 -12.67 -5.96
CA VAL A 193 11.70 -13.53 -6.00
C VAL A 193 10.51 -12.77 -6.56
N SER A 194 10.26 -11.53 -6.10
CA SER A 194 9.19 -10.67 -6.62
C SER A 194 9.37 -10.38 -8.12
N LYS A 195 10.60 -10.15 -8.58
CA LYS A 195 10.90 -9.95 -10.00
C LYS A 195 10.64 -11.21 -10.82
N LEU A 196 11.07 -12.38 -10.34
CA LEU A 196 10.83 -13.66 -11.01
C LEU A 196 9.34 -14.01 -11.07
N TYR A 197 8.61 -13.85 -9.96
CA TYR A 197 7.17 -14.09 -9.89
C TYR A 197 6.42 -13.23 -10.92
N ARG A 198 6.77 -11.94 -11.06
CA ARG A 198 6.20 -11.08 -12.10
C ARG A 198 6.53 -11.54 -13.52
N LEU A 199 7.70 -12.14 -13.76
CA LEU A 199 8.06 -12.65 -15.09
C LEU A 199 7.30 -13.93 -15.46
N LEU A 200 6.92 -14.74 -14.48
CA LEU A 200 6.19 -15.99 -14.69
C LEU A 200 4.67 -15.78 -14.84
N ASN A 201 4.13 -14.70 -14.26
CA ASN A 201 2.69 -14.43 -14.18
C ASN A 201 2.22 -13.19 -14.95
N ASN A 202 3.12 -12.52 -15.69
CA ASN A 202 2.78 -11.52 -16.72
C ASN A 202 2.66 -12.18 -18.09
#